data_AF-A0A2V8L466-F1
#
_entry.id   AF-A0A2V8L466-F1
#
_cell.length_a   1.000
_cell.length_b   1.000
_cell.length_c   1.000
_cell.angle_alpha   90.00
_cell.angle_beta   90.00
_cell.angle_gamma   90.00
#
_symmetry.space_group_name_H-M   'P 1'
#
loop_
_entity.id
_entity.type
_entity.pdbx_description
1 polymer ?
#
loop_
_entity_poly.entity_id
_entity_poly.type
_entity_poly.pdbx_seq_one_letter_code
_entity_poly.pdbx_strand_id
1 'polypeptide(L)'
;MTTVFTPGHTPGSISVIVPVKADGVSHTAMMWGGPQWGFRNADLPAREFYENSLVKFQQAVKRAGADVVLESHPFLSNLVEKLAALRNRKATGPNPLIVGTDAVDRYMTIWTECGRASVARYKQYQLKYGPNARDWPQPAFMDEELLR
;
A
#
# COMPACT_ATOMS: atom_id res chain seq x y z
N MET A 1 -12.62 15.57 -2.58
CA MET A 1 -11.59 14.73 -1.93
C MET A 1 -12.28 13.82 -0.94
N THR A 2 -11.87 12.56 -0.88
CA THR A 2 -12.40 11.54 0.02
C THR A 2 -11.28 11.05 0.93
N THR A 3 -11.53 11.05 2.24
CA THR A 3 -10.62 10.47 3.24
C THR A 3 -11.11 9.08 3.62
N VAL A 4 -10.19 8.11 3.67
CA VAL A 4 -10.48 6.74 4.09
C VAL A 4 -9.65 6.45 5.33
N PHE A 5 -10.31 6.14 6.44
CA PHE A 5 -9.62 5.67 7.64
C PHE A 5 -9.01 4.30 7.39
N THR A 6 -7.68 4.22 7.50
CA THR A 6 -6.85 3.07 7.10
C THR A 6 -5.75 2.82 8.15
N PRO A 7 -6.14 2.44 9.37
CA PRO A 7 -5.20 2.19 10.46
C PRO A 7 -4.30 0.97 10.19
N GLY A 8 -3.17 0.92 10.89
CA GLY A 8 -2.30 -0.25 11.00
C GLY A 8 -0.81 0.09 10.88
N HIS A 9 -0.43 0.98 9.94
CA HIS A 9 0.90 1.60 9.98
C HIS A 9 1.06 2.45 11.24
N THR A 10 0.05 3.26 11.52
CA THR A 10 -0.23 3.86 12.84
C THR A 10 -1.72 3.72 13.15
N PRO A 11 -2.15 3.89 14.42
CA PRO A 11 -3.58 3.91 14.76
C PRO A 11 -4.38 5.03 14.06
N GLY A 12 -3.71 6.13 13.68
CA GLY A 12 -4.32 7.31 13.07
C GLY A 12 -4.15 7.40 11.55
N SER A 13 -3.63 6.37 10.89
CA SER A 13 -3.34 6.41 9.45
C SER A 13 -4.62 6.63 8.62
N ILE A 14 -4.54 7.59 7.68
CA ILE A 14 -5.63 7.98 6.78
C ILE A 14 -5.10 8.01 5.36
N SER A 15 -5.82 7.36 4.46
CA SER A 15 -5.56 7.40 3.02
C SER A 15 -6.50 8.39 2.34
N VAL A 16 -6.11 8.92 1.19
CA VAL A 16 -6.89 9.94 0.49
C VAL A 16 -7.08 9.59 -0.98
N ILE A 17 -8.24 9.97 -1.50
CA ILE A 17 -8.58 9.92 -2.92
C ILE A 17 -8.98 11.34 -3.33
N VAL A 18 -8.28 11.89 -4.31
CA VAL A 18 -8.36 13.32 -4.65
C VAL A 18 -8.62 13.47 -6.15
N PRO A 19 -9.66 14.20 -6.57
CA PRO A 19 -9.80 14.58 -7.97
C PRO A 19 -8.70 15.58 -8.32
N VAL A 20 -8.01 15.35 -9.43
CA VAL A 20 -6.91 16.19 -9.92
C VAL A 20 -7.12 16.55 -11.39
N LYS A 21 -6.39 17.55 -11.88
CA LYS A 21 -6.38 17.92 -13.29
C LYS A 21 -4.97 17.83 -13.86
N ALA A 22 -4.84 17.25 -15.04
CA ALA A 22 -3.62 17.25 -15.84
C ALA A 22 -4.00 17.63 -17.27
N ASP A 23 -3.35 18.65 -17.83
CA ASP A 23 -3.56 19.10 -19.22
C ASP A 23 -5.03 19.36 -19.58
N GLY A 24 -5.81 19.88 -18.62
CA GLY A 24 -7.24 20.16 -18.78
C GLY A 24 -8.16 18.93 -18.61
N VAL A 25 -7.60 17.72 -18.51
CA VAL A 25 -8.34 16.46 -18.29
C VAL A 25 -8.45 16.17 -16.79
N SER A 26 -9.61 15.68 -16.36
CA SER A 26 -9.85 15.29 -14.97
C SER A 26 -9.39 13.84 -14.73
N HIS A 27 -8.72 13.64 -13.61
CA HIS A 27 -8.17 12.36 -13.17
C HIS A 27 -8.47 12.15 -11.68
N THR A 28 -8.23 10.94 -11.19
CA THR A 28 -8.41 10.62 -9.77
C THR A 28 -7.10 10.05 -9.22
N ALA A 29 -6.49 10.79 -8.29
CA ALA A 29 -5.31 10.34 -7.57
C ALA A 29 -5.68 9.61 -6.29
N MET A 30 -4.95 8.55 -5.98
CA MET A 30 -4.96 7.92 -4.67
C MET A 30 -3.62 8.14 -3.97
N MET A 31 -3.65 8.22 -2.64
CA MET A 31 -2.46 8.19 -1.80
C MET A 31 -2.73 7.31 -0.59
N TRP A 32 -1.91 6.28 -0.41
CA TRP A 32 -1.98 5.37 0.73
C TRP A 32 -1.36 6.01 1.97
N GLY A 33 -2.09 5.98 3.08
CA GLY A 33 -1.81 6.74 4.31
C GLY A 33 -0.78 6.13 5.25
N GLY A 34 -0.11 5.05 4.85
CA GLY A 34 0.84 4.37 5.69
C GLY A 34 1.44 3.17 5.00
N PRO A 35 2.31 3.38 4.00
CA PRO A 35 3.06 2.28 3.42
C PRO A 35 3.96 1.68 4.49
N GLN A 36 4.17 0.37 4.42
CA GLN A 36 4.96 -0.42 5.38
C GLN A 36 4.23 -0.85 6.66
N TRP A 37 4.49 -2.10 7.07
CA TRP A 37 4.01 -2.61 8.35
C TRP A 37 4.66 -1.85 9.49
N GLY A 38 3.84 -1.08 10.19
CA GLY A 38 4.15 -0.69 11.55
C GLY A 38 4.37 -1.96 12.36
N PHE A 39 5.48 -2.01 13.10
CA PHE A 39 5.78 -2.98 14.16
C PHE A 39 6.35 -4.33 13.68
N ARG A 40 7.66 -4.51 13.89
CA ARG A 40 8.30 -5.82 13.99
C ARG A 40 7.50 -6.73 14.95
N ASN A 41 7.02 -6.19 16.06
CA ASN A 41 6.35 -6.96 17.11
C ASN A 41 4.83 -6.84 17.09
N ALA A 42 4.21 -6.54 15.94
CA ALA A 42 2.75 -6.64 15.82
C ALA A 42 2.29 -8.05 16.24
N ASP A 43 1.10 -8.15 16.81
CA ASP A 43 0.43 -9.42 17.02
C ASP A 43 -0.47 -9.76 15.82
N LEU A 44 -1.23 -10.85 15.92
CA LEU A 44 -2.13 -11.27 14.85
C LEU A 44 -3.26 -10.24 14.61
N PRO A 45 -3.98 -9.77 15.65
CA PRO A 45 -5.00 -8.73 15.48
C PRO A 45 -4.49 -7.47 14.78
N ALA A 46 -3.31 -6.96 15.13
CA ALA A 46 -2.74 -5.77 14.49
C ALA A 46 -2.45 -6.01 12.99
N ARG A 47 -1.96 -7.20 12.62
CA ARG A 47 -1.72 -7.56 11.22
C ARG A 47 -3.01 -7.67 10.42
N GLU A 48 -4.02 -8.37 10.96
CA GLU A 48 -5.34 -8.51 10.33
C GLU A 48 -6.04 -7.15 10.20
N PHE A 49 -5.86 -6.25 11.16
CA PHE A 49 -6.39 -4.89 11.09
C PHE A 49 -5.78 -4.07 9.95
N TYR A 50 -4.47 -4.19 9.74
CA TYR A 50 -3.79 -3.55 8.61
C TYR A 50 -4.18 -4.16 7.26
N GLU A 51 -4.31 -5.50 7.17
CA GLU A 51 -4.81 -6.18 5.97
C GLU A 51 -6.21 -5.67 5.58
N ASN A 52 -7.12 -5.57 6.56
CA ASN A 52 -8.47 -5.06 6.32
C ASN A 52 -8.46 -3.61 5.81
N SER A 53 -7.54 -2.76 6.30
CA SER A 53 -7.36 -1.40 5.80
C SER A 53 -6.93 -1.38 4.33
N LEU A 54 -6.03 -2.29 3.92
CA LEU A 54 -5.59 -2.42 2.52
C LEU A 54 -6.74 -2.82 1.60
N VAL A 55 -7.49 -3.87 1.98
CA VAL A 55 -8.66 -4.34 1.22
C VAL A 55 -9.72 -3.24 1.10
N LYS A 56 -10.04 -2.58 2.21
CA LYS A 56 -10.99 -1.46 2.25
C LYS A 56 -10.58 -0.34 1.31
N PHE A 57 -9.29 0.04 1.32
CA PHE A 57 -8.81 1.13 0.48
C PHE A 57 -8.73 0.73 -0.99
N GLN A 58 -8.27 -0.48 -1.33
CA GLN A 58 -8.29 -0.99 -2.71
C GLN A 58 -9.70 -0.89 -3.31
N GLN A 59 -10.72 -1.32 -2.57
CA GLN A 59 -12.10 -1.19 -3.02
C GLN A 59 -12.54 0.28 -3.21
N ALA A 60 -12.14 1.18 -2.32
CA ALA A 60 -12.46 2.61 -2.44
C ALA A 60 -11.78 3.23 -3.68
N VAL A 61 -10.52 2.91 -3.90
CA VAL A 61 -9.70 3.33 -5.06
C VAL A 61 -10.33 2.83 -6.37
N LYS A 62 -10.72 1.55 -6.42
CA LYS A 62 -11.38 0.94 -7.58
C LYS A 62 -12.73 1.59 -7.88
N ARG A 63 -13.57 1.81 -6.87
CA ARG A 63 -14.86 2.51 -7.03
C ARG A 63 -14.70 3.95 -7.51
N ALA A 64 -13.63 4.62 -7.11
CA ALA A 64 -13.36 6.00 -7.51
C ALA A 64 -12.72 6.13 -8.91
N GLY A 65 -12.36 5.03 -9.56
CA GLY A 65 -11.69 5.05 -10.86
C GLY A 65 -10.33 5.75 -10.80
N ALA A 66 -9.57 5.54 -9.72
CA ALA A 66 -8.25 6.15 -9.57
C ALA A 66 -7.27 5.63 -10.63
N ASP A 67 -6.57 6.55 -11.27
CA ASP A 67 -5.63 6.30 -12.37
C ASP A 67 -4.25 6.93 -12.12
N VAL A 68 -4.06 7.55 -10.96
CA VAL A 68 -2.80 8.15 -10.49
C VAL A 68 -2.45 7.59 -9.11
N VAL A 69 -1.19 7.17 -8.93
CA VAL A 69 -0.63 6.76 -7.64
C VAL A 69 0.28 7.85 -7.11
N LEU A 70 -0.01 8.34 -5.91
CA LEU A 70 0.87 9.20 -5.13
C LEU A 70 1.28 8.46 -3.87
N GLU A 71 2.49 8.71 -3.39
CA GLU A 71 3.04 8.04 -2.21
C GLU A 71 3.82 9.02 -1.35
N SER A 72 3.71 8.86 -0.02
CA SER A 72 4.57 9.58 0.93
C SER A 72 6.02 9.12 0.85
N HIS A 73 6.23 7.87 0.43
CA HIS A 73 7.53 7.26 0.18
C HIS A 73 7.75 7.09 -1.33
N PRO A 74 8.43 8.05 -1.99
CA PRO A 74 8.40 8.16 -3.46
C PRO A 74 9.03 6.97 -4.19
N PHE A 75 9.90 6.21 -3.54
CA PHE A 75 10.50 4.99 -4.10
C PHE A 75 9.49 3.84 -4.29
N LEU A 76 8.35 3.87 -3.61
CA LEU A 76 7.35 2.80 -3.73
C LEU A 76 6.56 2.87 -5.04
N SER A 77 6.58 4.01 -5.74
CA SER A 77 5.82 4.25 -6.97
C SER A 77 6.68 4.83 -8.10
N ASN A 78 8.01 4.82 -7.96
CA ASN A 78 8.99 5.48 -8.85
C ASN A 78 8.63 6.96 -9.10
N LEU A 79 8.18 7.64 -8.05
CA LEU A 79 7.67 9.01 -8.17
C LEU A 79 8.77 10.00 -8.54
N VAL A 80 10.01 9.80 -8.06
CA VAL A 80 11.14 10.69 -8.39
C VAL A 80 11.43 10.65 -9.89
N GLU A 81 11.49 9.46 -10.47
CA GLU A 81 11.74 9.24 -11.89
C GLU A 81 10.60 9.78 -12.74
N LYS A 82 9.35 9.54 -12.33
CA LYS A 82 8.16 10.08 -13.02
C LYS A 82 8.13 11.60 -12.98
N LEU A 83 8.51 12.24 -11.87
CA LEU A 83 8.58 13.69 -11.77
C LEU A 83 9.70 14.28 -12.65
N ALA A 84 10.85 13.60 -12.73
CA ALA A 84 11.92 13.99 -13.65
C ALA A 84 11.48 13.87 -15.12
N ALA A 85 10.81 12.77 -15.47
CA ALA A 85 10.23 12.58 -16.80
C ALA A 85 9.14 13.63 -17.11
N LEU A 86 8.30 13.96 -16.12
CA LEU A 86 7.26 14.98 -16.24
C LEU A 86 7.86 16.37 -16.49
N ARG A 87 8.97 16.72 -15.82
CA ARG A 87 9.66 18.00 -16.04
C ARG A 87 10.25 18.12 -17.45
N ASN A 88 10.71 17.01 -18.03
CA ASN A 88 11.35 16.97 -19.33
C ASN A 88 10.40 16.59 -20.48
N ARG A 89 9.11 16.37 -20.22
CA ARG A 89 8.16 15.97 -21.25
C ARG A 89 7.86 17.12 -22.21
N LYS A 90 7.53 16.78 -23.46
CA LYS A 90 6.89 17.73 -24.39
C LYS A 90 5.47 18.04 -23.91
N ALA A 91 4.97 19.25 -24.18
CA ALA A 91 3.62 19.66 -23.79
C ALA A 91 2.51 18.70 -24.32
N THR A 92 2.72 18.10 -25.48
CA THR A 92 1.83 17.10 -26.09
C THR A 92 2.15 15.65 -25.72
N GLY A 93 3.19 15.42 -24.91
CA GLY A 93 3.62 14.11 -24.48
C GLY A 93 2.79 13.56 -23.32
N PRO A 94 2.74 12.23 -23.16
CA PRO A 94 1.98 11.60 -22.07
C PRO A 94 2.49 12.08 -20.70
N ASN A 95 1.56 12.24 -19.76
CA ASN A 95 1.91 12.56 -18.38
C ASN A 95 2.26 11.26 -17.63
N PRO A 96 3.52 11.05 -17.19
CA PRO A 96 3.97 9.79 -16.57
C PRO A 96 3.36 9.52 -15.19
N LEU A 97 2.63 10.47 -14.60
CA LEU A 97 1.88 10.26 -13.36
C LEU A 97 0.54 9.57 -13.62
N ILE A 98 -0.02 9.68 -14.84
CA ILE A 98 -1.23 8.96 -15.24
C ILE A 98 -0.82 7.54 -15.63
N VAL A 99 -1.05 6.57 -14.74
CA VAL A 99 -0.66 5.17 -14.94
C VAL A 99 -1.82 4.29 -15.41
N GLY A 100 -3.06 4.80 -15.32
CA GLY A 100 -4.27 4.09 -15.67
C GLY A 100 -4.81 3.23 -14.53
N THR A 101 -6.12 2.97 -14.55
CA THR A 101 -6.85 2.26 -13.50
C THR A 101 -6.28 0.85 -13.22
N ASP A 102 -5.86 0.14 -14.27
CA ASP A 102 -5.32 -1.22 -14.13
C ASP A 102 -3.96 -1.24 -13.45
N ALA A 103 -3.13 -0.22 -13.67
CA ALA A 103 -1.86 -0.10 -12.95
C ALA A 103 -2.09 0.25 -11.48
N VAL A 104 -3.09 1.09 -11.18
CA VAL A 104 -3.48 1.41 -9.79
C VAL A 104 -4.05 0.18 -9.08
N ASP A 105 -4.92 -0.62 -9.72
CA ASP A 105 -5.47 -1.84 -9.09
C ASP A 105 -4.37 -2.88 -8.83
N ARG A 106 -3.43 -3.06 -9.78
CA ARG A 106 -2.26 -3.92 -9.59
C ARG A 106 -1.36 -3.44 -8.46
N TYR A 107 -1.14 -2.12 -8.36
CA TYR A 107 -0.38 -1.52 -7.26
C TYR A 107 -1.00 -1.85 -5.90
N MET A 108 -2.31 -1.67 -5.74
CA MET A 108 -3.01 -2.02 -4.50
C MET A 108 -3.08 -3.52 -4.24
N THR A 109 -3.11 -4.33 -5.31
CA THR A 109 -3.06 -5.80 -5.21
C THR A 109 -1.75 -6.25 -4.59
N ILE A 110 -0.61 -5.70 -5.00
CA ILE A 110 0.70 -6.01 -4.41
C ILE A 110 0.66 -5.81 -2.89
N TRP A 111 0.18 -4.64 -2.44
CA TRP A 111 0.09 -4.35 -1.02
C TRP A 111 -0.86 -5.29 -0.28
N THR A 112 -2.01 -5.60 -0.87
CA THR A 112 -3.00 -6.50 -0.27
C THR A 112 -2.46 -7.92 -0.12
N GLU A 113 -1.76 -8.43 -1.15
CA GLU A 113 -1.11 -9.74 -1.09
C GLU A 113 0.06 -9.77 -0.10
N CYS A 114 0.84 -8.70 -0.05
CA CYS A 114 1.82 -8.50 1.01
C CYS A 114 1.14 -8.62 2.38
N GLY A 115 0.04 -7.89 2.61
CA GLY A 115 -0.81 -7.93 3.82
C GLY A 115 -1.15 -9.36 4.25
N ARG A 116 -1.75 -10.12 3.31
CA ARG A 116 -2.13 -11.53 3.48
C ARG A 116 -0.95 -12.41 3.84
N ALA A 117 0.18 -12.26 3.15
CA ALA A 117 1.39 -13.02 3.41
C ALA A 117 1.93 -12.76 4.82
N SER A 118 1.86 -11.52 5.32
CA SER A 118 2.25 -11.19 6.70
C SER A 118 1.37 -11.87 7.74
N VAL A 119 0.04 -11.89 7.53
CA VAL A 119 -0.90 -12.61 8.40
C VAL A 119 -0.63 -14.12 8.37
N ALA A 120 -0.53 -14.71 7.19
CA ALA A 120 -0.29 -16.15 7.02
C ALA A 120 1.02 -16.58 7.70
N ARG A 121 2.10 -15.83 7.47
CA ARG A 121 3.40 -16.06 8.09
C ARG A 121 3.32 -15.99 9.62
N TYR A 122 2.61 -15.01 10.16
CA TYR A 122 2.50 -14.88 11.61
C TYR A 122 1.67 -16.01 12.24
N LYS A 123 0.64 -16.52 11.54
CA LYS A 123 -0.09 -17.71 11.97
C LYS A 123 0.83 -18.93 12.08
N GLN A 124 1.69 -19.17 11.08
CA GLN A 124 2.69 -20.25 11.16
C GLN A 124 3.67 -20.04 12.33
N TYR A 125 4.10 -18.80 12.53
CA TYR A 125 5.00 -18.44 13.61
C TYR A 125 4.37 -18.64 15.00
N GLN A 126 3.08 -18.33 15.18
CA GLN A 126 2.32 -18.64 16.39
C GLN A 126 2.18 -20.16 16.63
N LEU A 127 2.04 -20.97 15.59
CA LEU A 127 2.04 -22.42 15.73
C LEU A 127 3.38 -22.96 16.24
N LYS A 128 4.51 -22.36 15.83
CA LYS A 128 5.86 -22.76 16.25
C LYS A 128 6.23 -22.30 17.66
N TYR A 129 5.91 -21.05 18.01
CA TYR A 129 6.39 -20.40 19.26
C TYR A 129 5.30 -20.15 20.31
N GLY A 130 4.05 -20.55 20.03
CA GLY A 130 2.93 -20.41 20.95
C GLY A 130 2.37 -18.98 21.05
N PRO A 131 1.51 -18.70 22.06
CA PRO A 131 0.76 -17.44 22.15
C PRO A 131 1.64 -16.19 22.35
N ASN A 132 2.86 -16.36 22.86
CA ASN A 132 3.82 -15.27 23.08
C ASN A 132 4.79 -15.07 21.91
N ALA A 133 4.48 -15.58 20.71
CA ALA A 133 5.37 -15.52 19.56
C ALA A 133 5.88 -14.09 19.25
N ARG A 134 5.07 -13.05 19.50
CA ARG A 134 5.49 -11.63 19.36
C ARG A 134 6.76 -11.26 20.14
N ASP A 135 7.04 -11.95 21.24
CA ASP A 135 8.19 -11.71 22.12
C ASP A 135 9.45 -12.46 21.64
N TRP A 136 9.32 -13.37 20.67
CA TRP A 136 10.44 -14.05 20.03
C TRP A 136 11.03 -13.22 18.87
N PRO A 137 12.35 -13.28 18.60
CA PRO A 137 12.96 -12.61 17.46
C PRO A 137 12.24 -12.93 16.17
N GLN A 138 11.62 -11.91 15.57
CA GLN A 138 10.94 -12.08 14.31
C GLN A 138 11.98 -12.49 13.26
N PRO A 139 11.75 -13.58 12.53
CA PRO A 139 12.69 -13.98 11.51
C PRO A 139 12.82 -12.86 10.48
N ALA A 140 14.02 -12.69 9.91
CA ALA A 140 14.20 -11.83 8.74
C ALA A 140 13.15 -12.18 7.67
N PHE A 141 12.73 -11.23 6.83
CA PHE A 141 11.83 -11.55 5.72
C PHE A 141 12.42 -12.74 4.94
N MET A 142 11.74 -13.89 4.96
CA MET A 142 12.21 -15.22 4.57
C MET A 142 13.09 -15.93 5.61
N ASP A 143 12.45 -16.60 6.58
CA ASP A 143 13.08 -17.70 7.31
C ASP A 143 12.63 -18.99 6.64
N GLU A 144 13.58 -19.67 6.01
CA GLU A 144 13.35 -20.90 5.26
C GLU A 144 12.79 -22.02 6.15
N GLU A 145 12.97 -21.96 7.47
CA GLU A 145 12.37 -22.93 8.40
C GLU A 145 10.84 -22.78 8.54
N LEU A 146 10.27 -21.61 8.24
CA LEU A 146 8.82 -21.40 8.27
C LEU A 146 8.12 -21.86 6.98
N LEU A 147 8.88 -22.18 5.93
CA LEU A 147 8.38 -22.58 4.61
C LEU A 147 8.44 -24.09 4.37
N ARG A 148 8.95 -24.87 5.33
CA ARG A 148 8.98 -26.35 5.32
C ARG A 148 7.87 -26.91 6.20
#